data_AF-A0A381YFT7-F1
#
_entry.id   AF-A0A381YFT7-F1
#
_cell.length_a   1.000
_cell.length_b   1.000
_cell.length_c   1.000
_cell.angle_alpha   90.00
_cell.angle_beta   90.00
_cell.angle_gamma   90.00
#
_symmetry.space_group_name_H-M   'P 1'
#
loop_
_entity.id
_entity.type
_entity.pdbx_description
1 polymer ?
#
loop_
_entity_poly.entity_id
_entity_poly.type
_entity_poly.pdbx_seq_one_letter_code
_entity_poly.pdbx_strand_id
1 'polypeptide(L)'
;MSGSALNDFESHVSNERTHLSQVRRAFTKSLEIQNVDPGLVSFYVACSNYFDFSLKRLINQDYILHDLLLPHVEADNTEYKNKLESLSKGLGAMEKSMTQLNNAKDQLVKSGLYEIDLFKREAAHFLDVFINMLATNRHSTYDLEKQVFKPEDWKQIAGVTEESINSEKTLYNDVKLSAPQGCEPESFPPIGHHEKPK
;
A
#
# COMPACT_ATOMS: atom_id res chain seq x y z
N MET A 1 11.54 28.39 10.00
CA MET A 1 10.19 27.80 9.92
C MET A 1 10.22 26.35 9.41
N SER A 2 11.29 25.58 9.62
CA SER A 2 11.47 24.26 8.98
C SER A 2 11.14 23.05 9.86
N GLY A 3 10.93 23.23 11.16
CA GLY A 3 10.79 22.11 12.11
C GLY A 3 9.37 21.55 12.25
N SER A 4 8.30 22.36 12.10
CA SER A 4 6.93 21.85 12.30
C SER A 4 6.40 21.08 11.08
N ALA A 5 6.65 21.58 9.86
CA ALA A 5 6.18 20.93 8.64
C ALA A 5 6.82 19.53 8.42
N LEU A 6 8.09 19.34 8.81
CA LEU A 6 8.74 18.03 8.78
C LEU A 6 8.07 17.03 9.75
N ASN A 7 7.72 17.46 10.96
CA ASN A 7 6.96 16.65 11.91
C ASN A 7 5.56 16.30 11.40
N ASP A 8 4.92 17.21 10.64
CA ASP A 8 3.60 16.97 10.06
C ASP A 8 3.64 15.90 8.95
N PHE A 9 4.70 15.87 8.13
CA PHE A 9 4.86 14.85 7.09
C PHE A 9 5.20 13.47 7.65
N GLU A 10 6.10 13.38 8.63
CA GLU A 10 6.43 12.10 9.28
C GLU A 10 5.21 11.49 9.99
N SER A 11 4.44 12.34 10.68
CA SER A 11 3.18 11.95 11.31
C SER A 11 2.17 11.46 10.26
N HIS A 12 2.05 12.15 9.12
CA HIS A 12 1.18 11.72 8.03
C HIS A 12 1.59 10.37 7.45
N VAL A 13 2.87 10.16 7.16
CA VAL A 13 3.39 8.88 6.63
C VAL A 13 3.10 7.73 7.60
N SER A 14 3.30 7.95 8.90
CA SER A 14 2.97 6.97 9.94
C SER A 14 1.47 6.66 9.97
N ASN A 15 0.63 7.69 9.87
CA ASN A 15 -0.81 7.56 9.87
C ASN A 15 -1.34 6.83 8.62
N GLU A 16 -0.82 7.15 7.44
CA GLU A 16 -1.20 6.46 6.20
C GLU A 16 -0.78 5.00 6.20
N ARG A 17 0.38 4.66 6.76
CA ARG A 17 0.76 3.24 6.97
C ARG A 17 -0.23 2.52 7.88
N THR A 18 -0.72 3.21 8.90
CA THR A 18 -1.77 2.68 9.79
C THR A 18 -3.07 2.47 9.03
N HIS A 19 -3.54 3.47 8.29
CA HIS A 19 -4.73 3.39 7.46
C HIS A 19 -4.62 2.27 6.42
N LEU A 20 -3.50 2.15 5.71
CA LEU A 20 -3.27 1.08 4.74
C LEU A 20 -3.38 -0.31 5.38
N SER A 21 -2.81 -0.49 6.57
CA SER A 21 -2.97 -1.73 7.33
C SER A 21 -4.42 -1.99 7.72
N GLN A 22 -5.14 -0.96 8.16
CA GLN A 22 -6.55 -1.04 8.54
C GLN A 22 -7.45 -1.40 7.35
N VAL A 23 -7.31 -0.69 6.23
CA VAL A 23 -8.05 -0.95 4.98
C VAL A 23 -7.74 -2.35 4.46
N ARG A 24 -6.48 -2.79 4.47
CA ARG A 24 -6.11 -4.18 4.10
C ARG A 24 -6.86 -5.22 4.92
N ARG A 25 -6.90 -5.07 6.25
CA ARG A 25 -7.54 -6.04 7.15
C ARG A 25 -9.06 -6.03 7.01
N ALA A 26 -9.63 -4.83 6.89
CA ALA A 26 -11.05 -4.64 6.62
C ALA A 26 -11.47 -5.27 5.29
N PHE A 27 -10.69 -5.04 4.23
CA PHE A 27 -10.89 -5.64 2.92
C PHE A 27 -10.74 -7.17 2.96
N THR A 28 -9.71 -7.69 3.62
CA THR A 28 -9.51 -9.14 3.78
C THR A 28 -10.73 -9.79 4.44
N LYS A 29 -11.21 -9.22 5.55
CA LYS A 29 -12.38 -9.72 6.26
C LYS A 29 -13.65 -9.63 5.42
N SER A 30 -13.83 -8.57 4.65
CA SER A 30 -15.04 -8.40 3.84
C SER A 30 -15.11 -9.38 2.66
N LEU A 31 -13.99 -9.95 2.21
CA LEU A 31 -14.00 -11.03 1.20
C LEU A 31 -14.64 -12.33 1.72
N GLU A 32 -14.63 -12.55 3.04
CA GLU A 32 -15.25 -13.72 3.69
C GLU A 32 -16.80 -13.66 3.69
N ILE A 33 -17.39 -12.49 3.46
CA ILE A 33 -18.84 -12.30 3.43
C ILE A 33 -19.44 -12.98 2.20
N GLN A 34 -20.30 -13.99 2.40
CA GLN A 34 -20.89 -14.76 1.29
C GLN A 34 -22.00 -14.00 0.55
N ASN A 35 -22.88 -13.34 1.29
CA ASN A 35 -24.02 -12.61 0.70
C ASN A 35 -23.57 -11.22 0.27
N VAL A 36 -23.21 -11.09 -1.00
CA VAL A 36 -22.78 -9.82 -1.57
C VAL A 36 -24.00 -9.00 -2.00
N ASP A 37 -24.11 -7.80 -1.43
CA ASP A 37 -25.10 -6.80 -1.79
C ASP A 37 -24.42 -5.56 -2.42
N PRO A 38 -25.19 -4.59 -2.97
CA PRO A 38 -24.61 -3.37 -3.54
C PRO A 38 -23.79 -2.52 -2.56
N GLY A 39 -24.07 -2.59 -1.25
CA GLY A 39 -23.29 -1.90 -0.23
C GLY A 39 -21.88 -2.50 -0.11
N LEU A 40 -21.79 -3.82 -0.10
CA LEU A 40 -20.51 -4.54 -0.09
C LEU A 40 -19.71 -4.30 -1.37
N VAL A 41 -20.36 -4.22 -2.54
CA VAL A 41 -19.71 -3.79 -3.79
C VAL A 41 -19.13 -2.38 -3.67
N SER A 42 -19.88 -1.46 -3.07
CA SER A 42 -19.41 -0.08 -2.86
C SER A 42 -18.17 -0.05 -1.96
N PHE A 43 -18.14 -0.89 -0.92
CA PHE A 43 -16.97 -1.07 -0.06
C PHE A 43 -15.75 -1.59 -0.81
N TYR A 44 -15.94 -2.60 -1.66
CA TYR A 44 -14.86 -3.17 -2.48
C TYR A 44 -14.27 -2.14 -3.43
N VAL A 45 -15.10 -1.30 -4.04
CA VAL A 45 -14.66 -0.21 -4.91
C VAL A 45 -13.87 0.83 -4.12
N ALA A 46 -14.37 1.24 -2.94
CA ALA A 46 -13.68 2.21 -2.08
C ALA A 46 -12.29 1.69 -1.65
N CYS A 47 -12.21 0.43 -1.21
CA CYS A 47 -10.93 -0.20 -0.84
C CYS A 47 -9.96 -0.24 -2.03
N SER A 48 -10.45 -0.64 -3.21
CA SER A 48 -9.61 -0.73 -4.41
C SER A 48 -9.06 0.64 -4.83
N ASN A 49 -9.88 1.70 -4.75
CA ASN A 49 -9.44 3.07 -5.03
C ASN A 49 -8.41 3.56 -3.99
N TYR A 50 -8.62 3.24 -2.72
CA TYR A 50 -7.65 3.55 -1.66
C TYR A 50 -6.31 2.86 -1.92
N PHE A 51 -6.31 1.55 -2.20
CA PHE A 51 -5.08 0.83 -2.53
C PHE A 51 -4.41 1.38 -3.77
N ASP A 52 -5.17 1.69 -4.82
CA ASP A 52 -4.64 2.27 -6.05
C ASP A 52 -3.84 3.55 -5.76
N PHE A 53 -4.42 4.45 -4.98
CA PHE A 53 -3.77 5.70 -4.60
C PHE A 53 -2.56 5.48 -3.68
N SER A 54 -2.77 4.84 -2.52
CA SER A 54 -1.74 4.73 -1.48
C SER A 54 -0.57 3.86 -1.93
N LEU A 55 -0.83 2.75 -2.63
CA LEU A 55 0.26 1.87 -3.08
C LEU A 55 1.01 2.41 -4.28
N LYS A 56 0.37 3.07 -5.25
CA LYS A 56 1.13 3.72 -6.34
C LYS A 56 2.14 4.70 -5.80
N ARG A 57 1.75 5.46 -4.76
CA ARG A 57 2.64 6.38 -4.09
C ARG A 57 3.80 5.62 -3.42
N LEU A 58 3.52 4.62 -2.59
CA LEU A 58 4.55 3.82 -1.92
C LEU A 58 5.50 3.13 -2.92
N ILE A 59 4.97 2.58 -4.00
CA ILE A 59 5.76 1.96 -5.08
C ILE A 59 6.68 2.99 -5.73
N ASN A 60 6.18 4.20 -6.01
CA ASN A 60 7.01 5.28 -6.54
C ASN A 60 8.11 5.71 -5.55
N GLN A 61 7.82 5.74 -4.24
CA GLN A 61 8.83 6.00 -3.21
C GLN A 61 9.90 4.91 -3.20
N ASP A 62 9.51 3.63 -3.29
CA ASP A 62 10.44 2.50 -3.30
C ASP A 62 11.30 2.47 -4.57
N TYR A 63 10.78 2.90 -5.73
CA TYR A 63 11.58 3.07 -6.95
C TYR A 63 12.60 4.22 -6.81
N ILE A 64 12.18 5.38 -6.27
CA ILE A 64 13.10 6.49 -6.00
C ILE A 64 14.20 6.04 -5.02
N LEU A 65 13.82 5.34 -3.95
CA LEU A 65 14.75 4.78 -2.97
C LEU A 65 15.73 3.80 -3.63
N HIS A 66 15.23 2.90 -4.45
CA HIS A 66 16.06 1.95 -5.21
C HIS A 66 17.11 2.68 -6.05
N ASP A 67 16.68 3.68 -6.83
CA ASP A 67 17.56 4.43 -7.74
C ASP A 67 18.59 5.27 -7.00
N LEU A 68 18.25 5.80 -5.82
CA LEU A 68 19.18 6.52 -4.95
C LEU A 68 20.20 5.59 -4.28
N LEU A 69 19.84 4.34 -3.98
CA LEU A 69 20.77 3.37 -3.38
C LEU A 69 21.75 2.79 -4.38
N LEU A 70 21.34 2.62 -5.64
CA LEU A 70 22.12 1.92 -6.67
C LEU A 70 23.56 2.43 -6.83
N PRO A 71 23.85 3.76 -6.83
CA PRO A 71 25.22 4.29 -6.93
C PRO A 71 26.11 3.97 -5.73
N HIS A 72 25.53 3.59 -4.59
CA HIS A 72 26.23 3.30 -3.34
C HIS A 72 26.50 1.80 -3.13
N VAL A 73 26.03 0.94 -4.02
CA VAL A 73 26.28 -0.50 -3.96
C VAL A 73 27.52 -0.84 -4.78
N GLU A 74 28.57 -1.32 -4.10
CA GLU A 74 29.79 -1.77 -4.76
C GLU A 74 29.53 -2.87 -5.79
N ALA A 75 30.34 -2.91 -6.85
CA ALA A 75 30.11 -3.81 -7.99
C ALA A 75 30.21 -5.31 -7.62
N ASP A 76 30.93 -5.65 -6.56
CA ASP A 76 31.10 -7.01 -6.04
C ASP A 76 30.16 -7.33 -4.86
N ASN A 77 29.41 -6.36 -4.35
CA ASN A 77 28.43 -6.53 -3.27
C ASN A 77 27.15 -7.24 -3.78
N THR A 78 27.29 -8.55 -3.99
CA THR A 78 26.24 -9.42 -4.55
C THR A 78 25.03 -9.51 -3.63
N GLU A 79 25.22 -9.42 -2.31
CA GLU A 79 24.12 -9.44 -1.35
C GLU A 79 23.17 -8.25 -1.55
N TYR A 80 23.70 -7.02 -1.62
CA TYR A 80 22.87 -5.83 -1.81
C TYR A 80 22.23 -5.78 -3.20
N LYS A 81 22.95 -6.24 -4.23
CA LYS A 81 22.36 -6.37 -5.58
C LYS A 81 21.16 -7.30 -5.59
N ASN A 82 21.25 -8.46 -4.92
CA ASN A 82 20.13 -9.38 -4.81
C ASN A 82 18.95 -8.76 -4.04
N LYS A 83 19.20 -7.96 -3.00
CA LYS A 83 18.15 -7.24 -2.26
C LYS A 83 17.43 -6.22 -3.15
N LEU A 84 18.18 -5.40 -3.89
CA LEU A 84 17.59 -4.42 -4.82
C LEU A 84 16.83 -5.10 -5.97
N GLU A 85 17.34 -6.21 -6.50
CA GLU A 85 16.63 -6.99 -7.53
C GLU A 85 15.33 -7.60 -6.98
N SER A 86 15.36 -8.12 -5.75
CA SER A 86 14.16 -8.64 -5.06
C SER A 86 13.13 -7.53 -4.83
N LEU A 87 13.57 -6.33 -4.43
CA LEU A 87 12.71 -5.17 -4.29
C LEU A 87 12.03 -4.83 -5.62
N SER A 88 12.81 -4.67 -6.70
CA SER A 88 12.30 -4.36 -8.03
C SER A 88 11.29 -5.41 -8.54
N LYS A 89 11.59 -6.71 -8.38
CA LYS A 89 10.66 -7.79 -8.72
C LYS A 89 9.37 -7.72 -7.91
N GLY A 90 9.46 -7.44 -6.61
CA GLY A 90 8.31 -7.27 -5.73
C GLY A 90 7.41 -6.10 -6.14
N LEU A 91 8.02 -4.96 -6.49
CA LEU A 91 7.30 -3.78 -6.97
C LEU A 91 6.55 -4.08 -8.27
N GLY A 92 7.22 -4.67 -9.26
CA GLY A 92 6.57 -5.05 -10.53
C GLY A 92 5.44 -6.07 -10.36
N ALA A 93 5.58 -7.01 -9.41
CA ALA A 93 4.50 -7.94 -9.08
C ALA A 93 3.30 -7.22 -8.43
N MET A 94 3.55 -6.28 -7.53
CA MET A 94 2.51 -5.46 -6.91
C MET A 94 1.75 -4.65 -7.97
N GLU A 95 2.45 -3.91 -8.84
CA GLU A 95 1.84 -3.10 -9.90
C GLU A 95 0.94 -3.93 -10.83
N LYS A 96 1.41 -5.12 -11.20
CA LYS A 96 0.62 -6.07 -11.99
C LYS A 96 -0.64 -6.51 -11.26
N SER A 97 -0.52 -6.90 -9.99
CA SER A 97 -1.67 -7.35 -9.19
C SER A 97 -2.69 -6.23 -8.94
N MET A 98 -2.24 -4.98 -8.75
CA MET A 98 -3.10 -3.80 -8.65
C MET A 98 -3.84 -3.53 -9.96
N THR A 99 -3.17 -3.69 -11.10
CA THR A 99 -3.81 -3.56 -12.41
C THR A 99 -4.92 -4.60 -12.60
N GLN A 100 -4.68 -5.85 -12.18
CA GLN A 100 -5.68 -6.91 -12.23
C GLN A 100 -6.88 -6.63 -11.30
N LEU A 101 -6.61 -6.19 -10.07
CA LEU A 101 -7.65 -5.79 -9.12
C LEU A 101 -8.51 -4.65 -9.67
N ASN A 102 -7.89 -3.59 -10.22
CA ASN A 102 -8.61 -2.46 -10.80
C ASN A 102 -9.42 -2.86 -12.03
N ASN A 103 -8.90 -3.72 -12.89
CA ASN A 103 -9.67 -4.24 -14.02
C ASN A 103 -10.90 -5.02 -13.54
N ALA A 104 -10.74 -5.88 -12.53
CA ALA A 104 -11.86 -6.63 -11.96
C ALA A 104 -12.88 -5.70 -11.26
N LYS A 105 -12.41 -4.66 -10.55
CA LYS A 105 -13.24 -3.60 -9.98
C LYS A 105 -14.06 -2.91 -11.07
N ASP A 106 -13.45 -2.55 -12.19
CA ASP A 106 -14.15 -1.87 -13.28
C ASP A 106 -15.21 -2.77 -13.93
N GLN A 107 -14.95 -4.08 -14.04
CA GLN A 107 -15.96 -5.05 -14.46
C GLN A 107 -17.08 -5.20 -13.44
N LEU A 108 -16.76 -5.24 -12.14
CA LEU A 108 -17.73 -5.28 -11.06
C LEU A 108 -18.65 -4.05 -11.07
N VAL A 109 -18.11 -2.86 -11.35
CA VAL A 109 -18.90 -1.63 -11.49
C VAL A 109 -19.81 -1.66 -12.71
N LYS A 110 -19.33 -2.19 -13.85
CA LYS A 110 -20.09 -2.22 -15.11
C LYS A 110 -21.19 -3.28 -15.13
N SER A 111 -20.85 -4.48 -14.65
CA SER A 111 -21.67 -5.68 -14.77
C SER A 111 -22.34 -6.06 -13.45
N GLY A 112 -22.05 -5.35 -12.36
CA GLY A 112 -22.61 -5.62 -11.05
C GLY A 112 -22.22 -7.00 -10.51
N LEU A 113 -23.12 -7.63 -9.76
CA LEU A 113 -22.86 -8.88 -9.03
C LEU A 113 -22.47 -10.09 -9.91
N TYR A 114 -22.64 -10.03 -11.24
CA TYR A 114 -22.19 -11.11 -12.13
C TYR A 114 -20.67 -11.31 -12.12
N GLU A 115 -19.89 -10.28 -11.79
CA GLU A 115 -18.43 -10.31 -11.78
C GLU A 115 -17.84 -10.51 -10.38
N ILE A 116 -18.67 -10.83 -9.39
CA ILE A 116 -18.25 -10.87 -7.99
C ILE A 116 -17.18 -11.93 -7.71
N ASP A 117 -17.32 -13.11 -8.31
CA ASP A 117 -16.37 -14.21 -8.11
C ASP A 117 -15.02 -13.89 -8.75
N LEU A 118 -15.04 -13.26 -9.92
CA LEU A 118 -13.83 -12.75 -10.57
C LEU A 118 -13.16 -11.70 -9.68
N PHE A 119 -13.92 -10.72 -9.20
CA PHE A 119 -13.40 -9.68 -8.31
C PHE A 119 -12.76 -10.27 -7.05
N LYS A 120 -13.46 -11.16 -6.34
CA LYS A 120 -12.94 -11.77 -5.10
C LYS A 120 -11.68 -12.57 -5.33
N ARG A 121 -11.57 -13.27 -6.48
CA ARG A 121 -10.36 -14.01 -6.84
C ARG A 121 -9.17 -13.08 -7.07
N GLU A 122 -9.34 -12.02 -7.86
CA GLU A 122 -8.27 -11.05 -8.12
C GLU A 122 -7.90 -10.27 -6.85
N ALA A 123 -8.88 -9.98 -5.99
CA ALA A 123 -8.66 -9.36 -4.68
C ALA A 123 -7.85 -10.24 -3.73
N ALA A 124 -8.15 -11.54 -3.66
CA ALA A 124 -7.38 -12.50 -2.87
C ALA A 124 -5.94 -12.62 -3.40
N HIS A 125 -5.77 -12.74 -4.71
CA HIS A 125 -4.44 -12.77 -5.33
C HIS A 125 -3.64 -11.48 -5.04
N PHE A 126 -4.27 -10.31 -5.14
CA PHE A 126 -3.65 -9.04 -4.75
C PHE A 126 -3.19 -9.05 -3.29
N LEU A 127 -4.03 -9.51 -2.35
CA LEU A 127 -3.68 -9.58 -0.93
C LEU A 127 -2.49 -10.52 -0.68
N ASP A 128 -2.42 -11.66 -1.38
CA ASP A 128 -1.29 -12.57 -1.30
C ASP A 128 0.01 -11.93 -1.79
N VAL A 129 -0.03 -11.24 -2.94
CA VAL A 129 1.13 -10.48 -3.46
C VAL A 129 1.54 -9.39 -2.47
N PHE A 130 0.57 -8.70 -1.88
CA PHE A 130 0.83 -7.64 -0.90
C PHE A 130 1.54 -8.17 0.34
N ILE A 131 1.04 -9.25 0.94
CA ILE A 131 1.65 -9.85 2.14
C ILE A 131 3.05 -10.37 1.81
N ASN A 132 3.23 -11.02 0.66
CA ASN A 132 4.54 -11.51 0.23
C ASN A 132 5.55 -10.38 0.05
N MET A 133 5.17 -9.28 -0.61
CA MET A 133 6.04 -8.10 -0.75
C MET A 133 6.46 -7.55 0.62
N LEU A 134 5.52 -7.40 1.55
CA LEU A 134 5.85 -6.96 2.92
C LEU A 134 6.78 -7.94 3.64
N ALA A 135 6.63 -9.24 3.43
CA ALA A 135 7.45 -10.24 4.08
C ALA A 135 8.88 -10.26 3.55
N THR A 136 9.09 -10.08 2.25
CA THR A 136 10.41 -10.21 1.61
C THR A 136 11.24 -8.95 1.65
N ASN A 137 10.60 -7.76 1.61
CA ASN A 137 11.33 -6.52 1.35
C ASN A 137 11.41 -5.57 2.55
N ARG A 138 10.61 -5.81 3.61
CA ARG A 138 10.56 -4.93 4.79
C ARG A 138 11.93 -4.74 5.43
N HIS A 139 12.38 -3.50 5.45
CA HIS A 139 13.66 -3.05 6.03
C HIS A 139 14.90 -3.72 5.41
N SER A 140 14.79 -4.35 4.24
CA SER A 140 15.91 -5.07 3.61
C SER A 140 17.09 -4.16 3.24
N THR A 141 16.82 -2.89 2.98
CA THR A 141 17.79 -1.84 2.58
C THR A 141 18.09 -0.82 3.67
N TYR A 142 17.44 -0.91 4.83
CA TYR A 142 17.40 0.14 5.86
C TYR A 142 18.78 0.54 6.41
N ASP A 143 19.69 -0.42 6.54
CA ASP A 143 21.04 -0.15 7.04
C ASP A 143 21.86 0.71 6.07
N LEU A 144 21.72 0.48 4.76
CA LEU A 144 22.40 1.28 3.73
C LEU A 144 21.77 2.67 3.62
N GLU A 145 20.45 2.76 3.67
CA GLU A 145 19.72 4.04 3.67
C GLU A 145 20.26 4.98 4.76
N LYS A 146 20.44 4.48 5.99
CA LYS A 146 21.00 5.26 7.10
C LYS A 146 22.43 5.73 6.90
N GLN A 147 23.22 4.98 6.13
CA GLN A 147 24.63 5.28 5.91
C GLN A 147 24.81 6.33 4.80
N VAL A 148 23.98 6.30 3.76
CA VAL A 148 24.26 7.04 2.53
C VAL A 148 23.29 8.18 2.26
N PHE A 149 22.06 8.12 2.78
CA PHE A 149 21.07 9.17 2.53
C PHE A 149 21.29 10.42 3.38
N LYS A 150 21.14 11.56 2.72
CA LYS A 150 21.12 12.90 3.29
C LYS A 150 19.67 13.34 3.48
N PRO A 151 19.41 14.39 4.29
CA PRO A 151 18.06 14.92 4.49
C PRO A 151 17.31 15.28 3.20
N GLU A 152 18.01 15.66 2.13
CA GLU A 152 17.37 15.99 0.84
C GLU A 152 16.88 14.76 0.07
N ASP A 153 17.57 13.62 0.21
CA ASP A 153 17.13 12.34 -0.36
C ASP A 153 15.79 11.93 0.28
N TRP A 154 15.65 12.14 1.59
CA TRP A 154 14.39 11.89 2.30
C TRP A 154 13.25 12.80 1.86
N LYS A 155 13.52 14.05 1.47
CA LYS A 155 12.47 14.92 0.89
C LYS A 155 12.03 14.44 -0.48
N GLN A 156 12.98 13.99 -1.31
CA GLN A 156 12.69 13.42 -2.62
C GLN A 156 11.89 12.11 -2.50
N ILE A 157 12.25 11.26 -1.55
CA ILE A 157 11.55 9.99 -1.26
C ILE A 157 10.17 10.25 -0.66
N ALA A 158 10.03 11.18 0.29
CA ALA A 158 8.76 11.38 1.00
C ALA A 158 7.61 11.70 0.02
N GLY A 159 7.85 12.56 -0.97
CA GLY A 159 6.88 12.86 -2.03
C GLY A 159 5.48 13.26 -1.51
N VAL A 160 5.39 13.75 -0.27
CA VAL A 160 4.12 14.13 0.37
C VAL A 160 3.80 15.55 -0.04
N THR A 161 2.62 15.74 -0.60
CA THR A 161 2.04 17.05 -0.89
C THR A 161 0.74 17.22 -0.10
N GLU A 162 0.31 18.47 0.12
CA GLU A 162 -1.01 18.74 0.72
C GLU A 162 -2.14 18.10 -0.08
N GLU A 163 -2.02 18.08 -1.41
CA GLU A 163 -2.95 17.38 -2.29
C GLU A 163 -2.98 15.89 -1.97
N SER A 164 -1.81 15.23 -1.86
CA SER A 164 -1.76 13.81 -1.54
C SER A 164 -2.37 13.48 -0.17
N ILE A 165 -2.18 14.37 0.82
CA ILE A 165 -2.75 14.23 2.16
C ILE A 165 -4.27 14.30 2.10
N ASN A 166 -4.81 15.25 1.33
CA ASN A 166 -6.25 15.45 1.21
C ASN A 166 -6.91 14.32 0.40
N SER A 167 -6.26 13.84 -0.66
CA SER A 167 -6.71 12.67 -1.43
C SER A 167 -6.76 11.42 -0.55
N GLU A 168 -5.70 11.14 0.22
CA GLU A 168 -5.65 9.99 1.14
C GLU A 168 -6.77 10.05 2.16
N LYS A 169 -6.97 11.20 2.83
CA LYS A 169 -8.04 11.39 3.82
C LYS A 169 -9.43 11.16 3.22
N THR A 170 -9.66 11.66 2.01
CA THR A 170 -10.94 11.52 1.31
C THR A 170 -11.20 10.05 1.01
N LEU A 171 -10.23 9.35 0.42
CA LEU A 171 -10.34 7.94 0.09
C LEU A 171 -10.50 7.07 1.35
N TYR A 172 -9.76 7.37 2.42
CA TYR A 172 -9.91 6.65 3.68
C TYR A 172 -11.31 6.84 4.27
N ASN A 173 -11.85 8.06 4.19
CA ASN A 173 -13.21 8.34 4.64
C ASN A 173 -14.25 7.61 3.78
N ASP A 174 -14.05 7.49 2.47
CA ASP A 174 -14.93 6.71 1.59
C ASP A 174 -14.95 5.23 2.00
N VAL A 175 -13.79 4.66 2.34
CA VAL A 175 -13.70 3.30 2.87
C VAL A 175 -14.47 3.18 4.19
N LYS A 176 -14.32 4.14 5.10
CA LYS A 176 -15.05 4.13 6.38
C LYS A 176 -16.55 4.19 6.20
N LEU A 177 -17.05 5.08 5.33
CA LEU A 177 -18.48 5.28 5.11
C LEU A 177 -19.14 4.11 4.38
N SER A 178 -18.39 3.38 3.58
CA SER A 178 -18.88 2.21 2.85
C SER A 178 -18.71 0.89 3.62
N ALA A 179 -18.00 0.89 4.75
CA ALA A 179 -17.69 -0.32 5.49
C ALA A 179 -18.96 -1.05 5.97
N PRO A 180 -19.13 -2.34 5.62
CA PRO A 180 -20.19 -3.14 6.21
C PRO A 180 -19.88 -3.43 7.67
N GLN A 181 -20.92 -3.80 8.43
CA GLN A 181 -20.80 -4.09 9.85
C GLN A 181 -19.68 -5.12 10.12
N GLY A 182 -18.77 -4.78 11.02
CA GLY A 182 -17.65 -5.62 11.42
C GLY A 182 -16.43 -5.56 10.48
N CYS A 183 -16.48 -4.76 9.41
CA CYS A 183 -15.35 -4.48 8.52
C CYS A 183 -14.93 -3.01 8.58
N GLU A 184 -15.23 -2.31 9.67
CA GLU A 184 -14.84 -0.91 9.85
C GLU A 184 -13.31 -0.83 9.97
N PRO A 185 -12.60 -0.05 9.12
CA PRO A 185 -11.14 0.03 9.16
C PRO A 185 -10.59 0.38 10.55
N GLU A 186 -11.24 1.29 11.25
CA GLU A 186 -10.83 1.74 12.59
C GLU A 186 -10.97 0.68 13.68
N SER A 187 -11.75 -0.39 13.44
CA SER A 187 -11.87 -1.51 14.37
C SER A 187 -10.62 -2.40 14.41
N PHE A 188 -9.72 -2.24 13.44
CA PHE A 188 -8.47 -2.97 13.37
C PHE A 188 -7.35 -2.16 14.04
N PRO A 189 -6.71 -2.66 15.11
CA PRO A 189 -5.66 -1.91 15.79
C PRO A 189 -4.44 -1.73 14.88
N PRO A 190 -3.67 -0.63 15.04
CA PRO A 190 -2.40 -0.45 14.35
C PRO A 190 -1.48 -1.64 14.62
N ILE A 191 -0.80 -2.13 13.59
CA ILE A 191 0.22 -3.17 13.74
C ILE A 191 1.50 -2.47 14.21
N GLY A 192 2.07 -2.90 15.33
CA GLY A 192 3.33 -2.33 15.82
C GLY A 192 4.48 -2.56 14.83
N HIS A 193 5.50 -1.68 14.82
CA HIS A 193 6.68 -1.81 13.95
C HIS A 193 7.40 -3.17 14.02
N HIS A 194 7.16 -3.98 15.06
CA HIS A 194 7.78 -5.30 15.25
C HIS A 194 6.83 -6.48 14.98
N GLU A 195 5.55 -6.25 14.73
CA GLU A 195 4.61 -7.33 14.47
C GLU A 195 4.68 -7.75 12.99
N LYS A 196 4.65 -9.07 12.75
CA LYS A 196 4.54 -9.61 11.39
C LYS A 196 3.13 -9.35 10.86
N PRO A 197 2.97 -8.95 9.59
CA PRO A 197 1.65 -8.87 8.99
C PRO A 197 1.02 -10.27 9.06
N LYS A 198 -0.12 -10.37 9.75
CA LYS A 198 -1.02 -11.53 9.73
C LYS A 198 -2.07 -11.33 8.66
#